data_AF-A0AAV0R5D2-F1
#
_entry.id   AF-A0AAV0R5D2-F1
#
_cell.length_a   1.000
_cell.length_b   1.000
_cell.length_c   1.000
_cell.angle_alpha   90.00
_cell.angle_beta   90.00
_cell.angle_gamma   90.00
#
_symmetry.space_group_name_H-M   'P 1'
#
loop_
_entity.id
_entity.type
_entity.pdbx_description
1 polymer ?
#
loop_
_entity_poly.entity_id
_entity_poly.type
_entity_poly.pdbx_seq_one_letter_code
_entity_poly.pdbx_strand_id
1 'polypeptide(L)'
;MKGGSAAKLIVDALLQRFLPLARRRIETAQAQDGQYLRPSDPAYEQVLDSLAMIARHTPVPLLEALLRWRESESPKGANDASTFQKKLAVECIFCSACIRFVECCPQEGLTEKLWSGLENFVFDWLINADRVVSQVEYPSLVDLRGLLLDLVAQLLGALSRIRFSSVTERFFMELNTRRIDTSMARSETLSIVNGMRYLKLGVKTEGGLNASASFVAKANPLNRAPHKRKSELYHALCNMLSNILAPLADGGRNQWPPSGVHNALALWYEAVGRIRMQLIHWMDKQSKHIAVGYPLVTLLLCLGDPQIFHSNLSPHMEQLYKLLKDKNHRFMALDCLHRVLRFYLSVHAASQPPNRIWDYLDSVTSQLLAAVRKGTLTQDVQHDKLVEFCVTIAEHNLDFAMNHMILELLKQDSSPSEAKVIGLRALLDIVMSPSSPYVGLEIFKGQDIGHYIPKVRAAIESILRSCHRVYSQALLTSSKTTIGKIFFQVYEGLRARITLL
;
A
#
# COMPACT_ATOMS: atom_id res chain seq x y z
N MET A 1 -19.46 43.24 -6.19
CA MET A 1 -18.25 43.23 -5.34
C MET A 1 -18.55 42.83 -3.87
N LYS A 2 -19.11 41.64 -3.59
CA LYS A 2 -19.31 41.14 -2.20
C LYS A 2 -18.79 39.71 -1.93
N GLY A 3 -18.45 38.93 -2.96
CA GLY A 3 -17.96 37.55 -2.79
C GLY A 3 -16.52 37.41 -2.27
N GLY A 4 -15.61 38.30 -2.68
CA GLY A 4 -14.19 38.23 -2.30
C GLY A 4 -13.92 38.49 -0.81
N SER A 5 -14.78 39.27 -0.14
CA SER A 5 -14.66 39.55 1.30
C SER A 5 -15.09 38.34 2.14
N ALA A 6 -16.17 37.64 1.75
CA ALA A 6 -16.64 36.45 2.46
C ALA A 6 -15.65 35.28 2.33
N ALA A 7 -15.12 35.04 1.13
CA ALA A 7 -14.11 34.01 0.89
C ALA A 7 -12.86 34.21 1.76
N LYS A 8 -12.38 35.45 1.85
CA LYS A 8 -11.25 35.81 2.71
C LYS A 8 -11.55 35.57 4.19
N LEU A 9 -12.73 35.95 4.68
CA LEU A 9 -13.13 35.72 6.08
C LEU A 9 -13.20 34.23 6.44
N ILE A 10 -13.69 33.38 5.53
CA ILE A 10 -13.74 31.93 5.73
C ILE A 10 -12.32 31.34 5.83
N VAL A 11 -11.43 31.75 4.93
CA VAL A 11 -10.02 31.32 4.96
C VAL A 11 -9.34 31.82 6.24
N ASP A 12 -9.54 33.08 6.62
CA ASP A 12 -8.96 33.65 7.85
C ASP A 12 -9.45 32.88 9.10
N ALA A 13 -10.74 32.57 9.20
CA ALA A 13 -11.29 31.79 10.31
C ALA A 13 -10.73 30.36 10.38
N LEU A 14 -10.51 29.71 9.24
CA LEU A 14 -9.88 28.40 9.18
C LEU A 14 -8.41 28.47 9.64
N LEU A 15 -7.66 29.48 9.18
CA LEU A 15 -6.27 29.67 9.57
C LEU A 15 -6.13 29.94 11.07
N GLN A 16 -7.08 30.64 11.70
CA GLN A 16 -7.08 30.81 13.15
C GLN A 16 -7.12 29.47 13.92
N ARG A 17 -7.71 28.42 13.33
CA ARG A 17 -7.69 27.06 13.90
C ARG A 17 -6.45 26.26 13.49
N PHE A 18 -6.00 26.42 12.24
CA PHE A 18 -4.86 25.67 11.71
C PHE A 18 -3.52 26.12 12.30
N LEU A 19 -3.28 27.43 12.39
CA LEU A 19 -1.98 27.99 12.76
C LEU A 19 -1.50 27.57 14.16
N PRO A 20 -2.34 27.59 15.22
CA PRO A 20 -1.90 27.14 16.54
C PRO A 20 -1.53 25.65 16.58
N LEU A 21 -2.30 24.81 15.88
CA LEU A 21 -2.02 23.37 15.79
C LEU A 21 -0.73 23.09 15.00
N ALA A 22 -0.52 23.83 13.90
CA ALA A 22 0.69 23.77 13.11
C ALA A 22 1.93 24.17 13.94
N ARG A 23 1.86 25.28 14.68
CA ARG A 23 2.95 25.74 15.56
C ARG A 23 3.27 24.75 16.67
N ARG A 24 2.25 24.23 17.35
CA ARG A 24 2.42 23.18 18.38
C ARG A 24 3.12 21.95 17.81
N ARG A 25 2.79 21.56 16.58
CA ARG A 25 3.44 20.45 15.87
C ARG A 25 4.91 20.75 15.53
N ILE A 26 5.24 21.98 15.13
CA ILE A 26 6.63 22.41 14.91
C ILE A 26 7.42 22.33 16.22
N GLU A 27 6.87 22.86 17.31
CA GLU A 27 7.51 22.84 18.64
C GLU A 27 7.72 21.40 19.15
N THR A 28 6.72 20.54 18.97
CA THR A 28 6.83 19.12 19.35
C THR A 28 7.89 18.40 18.52
N ALA A 29 7.96 18.69 17.21
CA ALA A 29 8.99 18.14 16.35
C ALA A 29 10.40 18.54 16.82
N GLN A 30 10.57 19.75 17.37
CA GLN A 30 11.83 20.24 17.95
C GLN A 30 12.17 19.60 19.31
N ALA A 31 11.17 19.33 20.16
CA ALA A 31 11.40 18.88 21.53
C ALA A 31 11.74 17.38 21.67
N GLN A 32 11.43 16.55 20.68
CA GLN A 32 11.49 15.08 20.79
C GLN A 32 12.44 14.41 19.79
N ASP A 33 13.53 15.06 19.37
CA ASP A 33 14.55 14.47 18.47
C ASP A 33 13.95 13.76 17.23
N GLY A 34 12.89 14.34 16.65
CA GLY A 34 12.25 13.78 15.46
C GLY A 34 11.31 12.58 15.71
N GLN A 35 10.99 12.23 16.97
CA GLN A 35 9.95 11.25 17.31
C GLN A 35 8.52 11.80 17.10
N TYR A 36 8.25 12.17 15.85
CA TYR A 36 6.98 12.13 15.11
C TYR A 36 5.97 13.31 15.11
N LEU A 37 5.77 13.84 13.89
CA LEU A 37 4.51 14.39 13.37
C LEU A 37 3.51 13.26 13.01
N ARG A 38 3.21 12.34 13.95
CA ARG A 38 2.31 11.20 13.67
C ARG A 38 0.88 11.67 13.33
N PRO A 39 0.15 10.92 12.48
CA PRO A 39 -1.30 11.08 12.31
C PRO A 39 -1.98 10.52 13.56
N SER A 40 -1.99 11.29 14.64
CA SER A 40 -2.61 10.88 15.91
C SER A 40 -3.19 12.05 16.69
N ASP A 41 -3.27 13.24 16.08
CA ASP A 41 -4.02 14.36 16.65
C ASP A 41 -5.33 14.51 15.87
N PRO A 42 -6.46 14.00 16.41
CA PRO A 42 -7.76 14.08 15.75
C PRO A 42 -8.18 15.52 15.44
N ALA A 43 -7.76 16.50 16.26
CA ALA A 43 -8.08 17.90 16.03
C ALA A 43 -7.35 18.44 14.79
N TYR A 44 -6.12 17.99 14.55
CA TYR A 44 -5.36 18.36 13.36
C TYR A 44 -5.96 17.74 12.08
N GLU A 45 -6.31 16.45 12.12
CA GLU A 45 -6.98 15.79 10.97
C GLU A 45 -8.33 16.45 10.65
N GLN A 46 -9.12 16.82 11.66
CA GLN A 46 -10.38 17.54 11.45
C GLN A 46 -10.17 18.91 10.76
N VAL A 47 -9.08 19.61 11.09
CA VAL A 47 -8.74 20.88 10.43
C VAL A 47 -8.26 20.65 9.00
N LEU A 48 -7.53 19.57 8.73
CA LEU A 48 -7.16 19.13 7.39
C LEU A 48 -8.39 18.80 6.52
N ASP A 49 -9.42 18.14 7.09
CA ASP A 49 -10.67 17.90 6.39
C ASP A 49 -11.45 19.20 6.12
N SER A 50 -11.39 20.15 7.07
CA SER A 50 -11.98 21.49 6.87
C SER A 50 -11.29 22.27 5.75
N LEU A 51 -9.96 22.14 5.63
CA LEU A 51 -9.16 22.67 4.51
C LEU A 51 -9.62 22.10 3.17
N ALA A 52 -9.84 20.78 3.10
CA ALA A 52 -10.31 20.11 1.89
C ALA A 52 -11.68 20.63 1.43
N MET A 53 -12.61 20.86 2.37
CA MET A 53 -13.93 21.41 2.06
C MET A 53 -13.86 22.84 1.51
N ILE A 54 -13.00 23.68 2.09
CA ILE A 54 -12.84 25.08 1.66
C ILE A 54 -12.11 25.17 0.31
N ALA A 55 -11.17 24.26 0.03
CA ALA A 55 -10.45 24.17 -1.25
C ALA A 55 -11.39 24.03 -2.47
N ARG A 56 -12.58 23.45 -2.31
CA ARG A 56 -13.59 23.33 -3.39
C ARG A 56 -14.17 24.66 -3.84
N HIS A 57 -14.29 25.61 -2.92
CA HIS A 57 -15.06 26.84 -3.13
C HIS A 57 -14.17 28.08 -3.18
N THR A 58 -13.05 28.09 -2.46
CA THR A 58 -12.11 29.22 -2.40
C THR A 58 -10.66 28.75 -2.54
N PRO A 59 -10.28 28.07 -3.63
CA PRO A 59 -8.96 27.47 -3.81
C PRO A 59 -7.82 28.49 -3.82
N VAL A 60 -7.94 29.57 -4.61
CA VAL A 60 -6.84 30.56 -4.75
C VAL A 60 -6.49 31.24 -3.42
N PRO A 61 -7.43 31.89 -2.70
CA PRO A 61 -7.08 32.59 -1.46
C PRO A 61 -6.55 31.64 -0.37
N LEU A 62 -7.04 30.38 -0.37
CA LEU A 62 -6.58 29.38 0.58
C LEU A 62 -5.14 28.96 0.30
N LEU A 63 -4.80 28.64 -0.95
CA LEU A 63 -3.43 28.26 -1.29
C LEU A 63 -2.45 29.41 -1.07
N GLU A 64 -2.82 30.64 -1.44
CA GLU A 64 -2.00 31.83 -1.18
C GLU A 64 -1.78 32.05 0.33
N ALA A 65 -2.78 31.77 1.16
CA ALA A 65 -2.60 31.83 2.60
C ALA A 65 -1.66 30.74 3.15
N LEU A 66 -1.77 29.50 2.65
CA LEU A 66 -0.86 28.42 3.03
C LEU A 66 0.58 28.71 2.61
N LEU A 67 0.79 29.28 1.41
CA LEU A 67 2.10 29.71 0.92
C LEU A 67 2.68 30.83 1.80
N ARG A 68 1.89 31.86 2.11
CA ARG A 68 2.32 32.95 3.02
C ARG A 68 2.65 32.43 4.41
N TRP A 69 1.88 31.49 4.93
CA TRP A 69 2.16 30.85 6.20
C TRP A 69 3.51 30.10 6.17
N ARG A 70 3.71 29.25 5.16
CA ARG A 70 4.96 28.51 4.95
C ARG A 70 6.17 29.45 4.92
N GLU A 71 6.07 30.56 4.19
CA GLU A 71 7.14 31.58 4.12
C GLU A 71 7.38 32.27 5.47
N SER A 72 6.32 32.55 6.23
CA SER A 72 6.41 33.22 7.54
C SER A 72 7.05 32.35 8.62
N GLU A 73 6.81 31.03 8.60
CA GLU A 73 7.34 30.08 9.58
C GLU A 73 8.69 29.48 9.16
N SER A 74 9.09 29.65 7.89
CA SER A 74 10.39 29.21 7.40
C SER A 74 11.51 29.90 8.20
N PRO A 75 12.41 29.13 8.83
CA PRO A 75 13.41 29.70 9.73
C PRO A 75 14.40 30.57 8.95
N LYS A 76 14.70 31.74 9.51
CA LYS A 76 15.70 32.69 9.02
C LYS A 76 16.83 32.71 10.06
N GLY A 77 17.96 32.07 9.77
CA GLY A 77 19.00 31.87 10.78
C GLY A 77 20.18 31.05 10.29
N ALA A 78 21.03 30.63 11.24
CA ALA A 78 22.21 29.82 10.98
C ALA A 78 21.85 28.44 10.43
N ASN A 79 22.76 27.83 9.67
CA ASN A 79 22.60 26.46 9.19
C ASN A 79 22.98 25.46 10.30
N ASP A 80 22.11 25.31 11.29
CA ASP A 80 22.25 24.34 12.37
C ASP A 80 21.12 23.30 12.37
N ALA A 81 21.28 22.24 13.18
CA ALA A 81 20.32 21.13 13.23
C ALA A 81 18.91 21.59 13.62
N SER A 82 18.77 22.51 14.57
CA SER A 82 17.47 23.01 15.04
C SER A 82 16.74 23.80 13.95
N THR A 83 17.47 24.60 13.18
CA THR A 83 16.96 25.35 12.02
C THR A 83 16.48 24.39 10.93
N PHE A 84 17.26 23.35 10.60
CA PHE A 84 16.85 22.36 9.61
C PHE A 84 15.66 21.52 10.08
N GLN A 85 15.60 21.15 11.36
CA GLN A 85 14.47 20.45 11.96
C GLN A 85 13.18 21.28 11.85
N LYS A 86 13.23 22.56 12.21
CA LYS A 86 12.09 23.48 12.04
C LYS A 86 11.69 23.60 10.58
N LYS A 87 12.66 23.76 9.66
CA LYS A 87 12.39 23.82 8.23
C LYS A 87 11.65 22.58 7.74
N LEU A 88 12.18 21.38 8.02
CA LEU A 88 11.54 20.13 7.61
C LEU A 88 10.13 19.97 8.21
N ALA A 89 9.93 20.35 9.47
CA ALA A 89 8.61 20.28 10.11
C ALA A 89 7.57 21.20 9.44
N VAL A 90 7.94 22.44 9.12
CA VAL A 90 7.09 23.38 8.37
C VAL A 90 6.69 22.79 7.02
N GLU A 91 7.64 22.19 6.32
CA GLU A 91 7.43 21.61 4.99
C GLU A 91 6.55 20.37 5.04
N CYS A 92 6.68 19.52 6.06
CA CYS A 92 5.79 18.37 6.28
C CYS A 92 4.34 18.84 6.49
N ILE A 93 4.13 19.86 7.33
CA ILE A 93 2.80 20.41 7.59
C ILE A 93 2.22 21.03 6.32
N PHE A 94 3.03 21.79 5.57
CA PHE A 94 2.63 22.36 4.29
C PHE A 94 2.23 21.27 3.29
N CYS A 95 3.05 20.24 3.10
CA CYS A 95 2.72 19.12 2.20
C CYS A 95 1.43 18.43 2.61
N SER A 96 1.22 18.17 3.91
CA SER A 96 0.00 17.54 4.42
C SER A 96 -1.25 18.36 4.10
N ALA A 97 -1.19 19.68 4.30
CA ALA A 97 -2.27 20.60 3.94
C ALA A 97 -2.49 20.65 2.42
N CYS A 98 -1.42 20.71 1.63
CA CYS A 98 -1.49 20.73 0.17
C CYS A 98 -2.04 19.44 -0.43
N ILE A 99 -1.76 18.26 0.14
CA ILE A 99 -2.35 17.00 -0.31
C ILE A 99 -3.88 17.09 -0.25
N ARG A 100 -4.41 17.45 0.94
CA ARG A 100 -5.86 17.58 1.16
C ARG A 100 -6.49 18.67 0.29
N PHE A 101 -5.77 19.78 0.12
CA PHE A 101 -6.15 20.86 -0.78
C PHE A 101 -6.29 20.35 -2.23
N VAL A 102 -5.24 19.71 -2.78
CA VAL A 102 -5.20 19.26 -4.18
C VAL A 102 -6.23 18.17 -4.45
N GLU A 103 -6.46 17.26 -3.50
CA GLU A 103 -7.45 16.20 -3.63
C GLU A 103 -8.90 16.69 -3.78
N CYS A 104 -9.20 17.90 -3.29
CA CYS A 104 -10.53 18.50 -3.34
C CYS A 104 -10.62 19.75 -4.22
N CYS A 105 -9.50 20.30 -4.70
CA CYS A 105 -9.49 21.47 -5.57
C CYS A 105 -10.02 21.11 -6.96
N PRO A 106 -10.98 21.86 -7.53
CA PRO A 106 -11.36 21.69 -8.93
C PRO A 106 -10.19 22.04 -9.85
N GLN A 107 -10.12 21.42 -11.03
CA GLN A 107 -9.02 21.62 -11.98
C GLN A 107 -8.90 23.09 -12.42
N GLU A 108 -10.04 23.74 -12.65
CA GLU A 108 -10.15 25.16 -13.02
C GLU A 108 -10.02 26.09 -11.81
N GLY A 109 -9.84 25.55 -10.60
CA GLY A 109 -9.81 26.29 -9.35
C GLY A 109 -8.55 27.13 -9.16
N LEU A 110 -7.45 26.80 -9.83
CA LEU A 110 -6.19 27.54 -9.73
C LEU A 110 -5.69 27.99 -11.10
N THR A 111 -4.86 29.03 -11.09
CA THR A 111 -4.13 29.48 -12.27
C THR A 111 -2.97 28.54 -12.58
N GLU A 112 -2.56 28.50 -13.85
CA GLU A 112 -1.40 27.71 -14.29
C GLU A 112 -0.16 28.00 -13.45
N LYS A 113 0.09 29.28 -13.13
CA LYS A 113 1.21 29.69 -12.27
C LYS A 113 1.21 29.01 -10.90
N LEU A 114 0.05 28.89 -10.26
CA LEU A 114 -0.07 28.24 -8.95
C LEU A 114 0.11 26.73 -9.06
N TRP A 115 -0.43 26.11 -10.12
CA TRP A 115 -0.21 24.70 -10.41
C TRP A 115 1.27 24.38 -10.65
N SER A 116 1.92 25.10 -11.56
CA SER A 116 3.35 24.94 -11.83
C SER A 116 4.19 25.23 -10.58
N GLY A 117 3.76 26.16 -9.73
CA GLY A 117 4.41 26.46 -8.44
C GLY A 117 4.43 25.26 -7.48
N LEU A 118 3.32 24.53 -7.38
CA LEU A 118 3.24 23.29 -6.59
C LEU A 118 4.10 22.17 -7.20
N GLU A 119 4.07 22.01 -8.52
CA GLU A 119 4.96 21.05 -9.19
C GLU A 119 6.43 21.39 -8.97
N ASN A 120 6.81 22.68 -9.07
CA ASN A 120 8.17 23.15 -8.80
C ASN A 120 8.60 22.81 -7.39
N PHE A 121 7.77 23.14 -6.40
CA PHE A 121 8.02 22.81 -5.01
C PHE A 121 8.31 21.31 -4.81
N VAL A 122 7.49 20.44 -5.38
CA VAL A 122 7.67 18.98 -5.27
C VAL A 122 8.99 18.53 -5.88
N PHE A 123 9.26 18.90 -7.14
CA PHE A 123 10.48 18.47 -7.82
C PHE A 123 11.73 19.07 -7.19
N ASP A 124 11.67 20.31 -6.68
CA ASP A 124 12.78 20.93 -5.96
C ASP A 124 13.17 20.13 -4.72
N TRP A 125 12.21 19.61 -3.96
CA TRP A 125 12.50 18.69 -2.86
C TRP A 125 13.04 17.36 -3.33
N LEU A 126 12.42 16.72 -4.33
CA LEU A 126 12.89 15.43 -4.85
C LEU A 126 14.34 15.51 -5.36
N ILE A 127 14.73 16.64 -5.94
CA ILE A 127 16.07 16.86 -6.50
C ILE A 127 17.05 17.33 -5.42
N ASN A 128 16.69 18.34 -4.63
CA ASN A 128 17.66 19.08 -3.82
C ASN A 128 17.67 18.67 -2.34
N ALA A 129 16.85 17.72 -1.89
CA ALA A 129 16.74 17.45 -0.46
C ALA A 129 18.06 17.10 0.24
N ASP A 130 18.98 16.37 -0.43
CA ASP A 130 20.33 16.10 0.10
C ASP A 130 21.18 17.37 0.24
N ARG A 131 20.97 18.36 -0.64
CA ARG A 131 21.67 19.65 -0.61
C ARG A 131 21.08 20.60 0.42
N VAL A 132 19.77 20.48 0.68
CA VAL A 132 19.08 21.29 1.68
C VAL A 132 19.38 20.78 3.09
N VAL A 133 19.34 19.46 3.31
CA VAL A 133 19.69 18.82 4.59
C VAL A 133 20.53 17.58 4.31
N SER A 134 21.85 17.71 4.53
CA SER A 134 22.81 16.61 4.35
C SER A 134 22.55 15.49 5.35
N GLN A 135 22.39 14.26 4.85
CA GLN A 135 22.23 13.07 5.71
C GLN A 135 23.52 12.75 6.50
N VAL A 136 24.68 13.15 5.96
CA VAL A 136 25.97 12.88 6.58
C VAL A 136 26.26 13.86 7.70
N GLU A 137 25.93 15.14 7.50
CA GLU A 137 26.15 16.19 8.50
C GLU A 137 25.06 16.17 9.59
N TYR A 138 23.82 15.83 9.22
CA TYR A 138 22.66 15.83 10.13
C TYR A 138 21.97 14.46 10.19
N PRO A 139 22.64 13.41 10.68
CA PRO A 139 22.07 12.06 10.73
C PRO A 139 20.81 11.97 11.60
N SER A 140 20.66 12.83 12.61
CA SER A 140 19.45 12.90 13.45
C SER A 140 18.20 13.37 12.69
N LEU A 141 18.35 13.96 11.49
CA LEU A 141 17.22 14.48 10.70
C LEU A 141 16.80 13.56 9.55
N VAL A 142 17.44 12.39 9.39
CA VAL A 142 17.18 11.45 8.29
C VAL A 142 15.71 11.00 8.27
N ASP A 143 15.15 10.66 9.43
CA ASP A 143 13.76 10.18 9.53
C ASP A 143 12.75 11.28 9.20
N LEU A 144 12.95 12.49 9.72
CA LEU A 144 12.06 13.63 9.44
C LEU A 144 12.13 14.05 7.97
N ARG A 145 13.31 14.01 7.36
CA ARG A 145 13.47 14.22 5.93
C ARG A 145 12.80 13.11 5.11
N GLY A 146 12.92 11.85 5.54
CA GLY A 146 12.25 10.71 4.93
C GLY A 146 10.73 10.89 4.92
N LEU A 147 10.15 11.33 6.05
CA LEU A 147 8.73 11.69 6.14
C LEU A 147 8.35 12.81 5.17
N LEU A 148 9.17 13.87 5.07
CA LEU A 148 8.92 14.94 4.11
C LEU A 148 8.91 14.42 2.67
N LEU A 149 9.90 13.62 2.27
CA LEU A 149 9.96 13.05 0.92
C LEU A 149 8.81 12.09 0.64
N ASP A 150 8.24 11.46 1.66
CA ASP A 150 7.00 10.69 1.54
C ASP A 150 5.78 11.57 1.27
N LEU A 151 5.60 12.64 2.05
CA LEU A 151 4.53 13.62 1.83
C LEU A 151 4.66 14.34 0.47
N VAL A 152 5.88 14.67 0.04
CA VAL A 152 6.17 15.24 -1.28
C VAL A 152 5.75 14.27 -2.39
N ALA A 153 6.04 12.98 -2.23
CA ALA A 153 5.63 11.96 -3.20
C ALA A 153 4.09 11.79 -3.23
N GLN A 154 3.43 11.81 -2.06
CA GLN A 154 1.96 11.78 -1.99
C GLN A 154 1.32 13.01 -2.64
N LEU A 155 1.89 14.21 -2.43
CA LEU A 155 1.45 15.44 -3.08
C LEU A 155 1.60 15.35 -4.61
N LEU A 156 2.70 14.79 -5.11
CA LEU A 156 2.87 14.53 -6.55
C LEU A 156 1.80 13.57 -7.08
N GLY A 157 1.47 12.53 -6.30
CA GLY A 157 0.37 11.63 -6.57
C GLY A 157 -0.97 12.36 -6.67
N ALA A 158 -1.29 13.24 -5.72
CA ALA A 158 -2.50 14.06 -5.76
C ALA A 158 -2.54 14.98 -6.99
N LEU A 159 -1.44 15.68 -7.29
CA LEU A 159 -1.30 16.56 -8.46
C LEU A 159 -1.52 15.80 -9.78
N SER A 160 -1.02 14.57 -9.87
CA SER A 160 -1.14 13.76 -11.09
C SER A 160 -2.56 13.42 -11.50
N ARG A 161 -3.54 13.51 -10.59
CA ARG A 161 -4.96 13.31 -10.91
C ARG A 161 -5.51 14.40 -11.83
N ILE A 162 -4.96 15.62 -11.70
CA ILE A 162 -5.38 16.81 -12.43
C ILE A 162 -4.41 17.10 -13.59
N ARG A 163 -3.11 16.86 -13.35
CA ARG A 163 -2.01 17.32 -14.20
C ARG A 163 -1.09 16.20 -14.66
N PHE A 164 -1.67 15.06 -15.01
CA PHE A 164 -0.94 13.84 -15.36
C PHE A 164 0.17 14.08 -16.40
N SER A 165 -0.15 14.75 -17.52
CA SER A 165 0.83 15.01 -18.59
C SER A 165 1.99 15.90 -18.12
N SER A 166 1.68 17.03 -17.46
CA SER A 166 2.69 17.96 -16.92
C SER A 166 3.68 17.25 -15.98
N VAL A 167 3.14 16.49 -15.03
CA VAL A 167 3.91 15.73 -14.04
C VAL A 167 4.80 14.66 -14.71
N THR A 168 4.25 13.88 -15.63
CA THR A 168 4.97 12.78 -16.28
C THR A 168 6.01 13.26 -17.29
N GLU A 169 5.74 14.34 -18.03
CA GLU A 169 6.71 14.99 -18.91
C GLU A 169 7.89 15.54 -18.11
N ARG A 170 7.61 16.26 -17.01
CA ARG A 170 8.65 16.76 -16.12
C ARG A 170 9.47 15.65 -15.51
N PHE A 171 8.85 14.56 -15.06
CA PHE A 171 9.56 13.37 -14.59
C PHE A 171 10.58 12.87 -15.61
N PHE A 172 10.17 12.65 -16.87
CA PHE A 172 11.10 12.17 -17.89
C PHE A 172 12.17 13.20 -18.27
N MET A 173 11.83 14.50 -18.28
CA MET A 173 12.80 15.58 -18.47
C MET A 173 13.89 15.53 -17.40
N GLU A 174 13.53 15.52 -16.12
CA GLU A 174 14.48 15.49 -15.01
C GLU A 174 15.35 14.22 -15.02
N LEU A 175 14.75 13.08 -15.37
CA LEU A 175 15.49 11.83 -15.54
C LEU A 175 16.45 11.85 -16.75
N ASN A 176 16.18 12.64 -17.78
CA ASN A 176 17.05 12.77 -18.94
C ASN A 176 18.21 13.74 -18.68
N THR A 177 17.96 14.80 -17.91
CA THR A 177 19.01 15.74 -17.46
C THR A 177 20.08 15.05 -16.60
N ARG A 178 19.72 13.99 -15.86
CA ARG A 178 20.61 13.25 -14.95
C ARG A 178 21.19 11.96 -15.52
N ARG A 179 21.33 11.86 -16.85
CA ARG A 179 21.93 10.68 -17.51
C ARG A 179 23.43 10.51 -17.22
N ILE A 180 24.13 11.58 -16.85
CA ILE A 180 25.55 11.53 -16.50
C ILE A 180 25.70 10.86 -15.14
N ASP A 181 26.33 9.68 -15.11
CA ASP A 181 26.45 8.83 -13.93
C ASP A 181 27.47 9.40 -12.91
N THR A 182 27.02 10.37 -12.11
CA THR A 182 27.72 10.84 -10.91
C THR A 182 27.01 10.33 -9.65
N SER A 183 27.69 10.33 -8.50
CA SER A 183 27.06 9.92 -7.24
C SER A 183 25.82 10.77 -6.90
N MET A 184 25.94 12.08 -7.12
CA MET A 184 24.86 13.03 -6.90
C MET A 184 23.69 12.81 -7.87
N ALA A 185 23.96 12.74 -9.18
CA ALA A 185 22.92 12.50 -10.17
C ALA A 185 22.19 11.16 -9.94
N ARG A 186 22.88 10.14 -9.40
CA ARG A 186 22.26 8.86 -9.03
C ARG A 186 21.32 8.99 -7.83
N SER A 187 21.75 9.67 -6.75
CA SER A 187 20.87 9.94 -5.59
C SER A 187 19.62 10.70 -6.02
N GLU A 188 19.80 11.76 -6.82
CA GLU A 188 18.71 12.57 -7.36
C GLU A 188 17.77 11.74 -8.24
N THR A 189 18.32 10.89 -9.12
CA THR A 189 17.53 9.99 -9.98
C THR A 189 16.70 9.02 -9.14
N LEU A 190 17.28 8.39 -8.12
CA LEU A 190 16.57 7.46 -7.24
C LEU A 190 15.46 8.18 -6.45
N SER A 191 15.75 9.38 -5.94
CA SER A 191 14.78 10.22 -5.25
C SER A 191 13.60 10.60 -6.15
N ILE A 192 13.85 11.02 -7.39
CA ILE A 192 12.82 11.33 -8.39
C ILE A 192 11.95 10.10 -8.70
N VAL A 193 12.56 8.93 -8.95
CA VAL A 193 11.83 7.68 -9.21
C VAL A 193 10.97 7.27 -8.01
N ASN A 194 11.52 7.34 -6.80
CA ASN A 194 10.76 7.06 -5.59
C ASN A 194 9.61 8.06 -5.39
N GLY A 195 9.81 9.34 -5.74
CA GLY A 195 8.80 10.40 -5.67
C GLY A 195 7.53 10.12 -6.48
N MET A 196 7.64 9.31 -7.53
CA MET A 196 6.52 8.96 -8.42
C MET A 196 5.67 7.78 -7.92
N ARG A 197 6.01 7.14 -6.80
CA ARG A 197 5.34 5.90 -6.33
C ARG A 197 3.85 6.06 -6.01
N TYR A 198 3.34 7.28 -5.86
CA TYR A 198 1.92 7.57 -5.62
C TYR A 198 1.16 8.09 -6.85
N LEU A 199 1.81 8.12 -8.04
CA LEU A 199 1.20 8.58 -9.29
C LEU A 199 -0.14 7.87 -9.54
N LYS A 200 -1.16 8.63 -9.94
CA LYS A 200 -2.50 8.11 -10.22
C LYS A 200 -2.69 7.95 -11.72
N LEU A 201 -2.78 6.71 -12.17
CA LEU A 201 -3.02 6.39 -13.57
C LEU A 201 -4.49 6.64 -13.92
N GLY A 202 -4.74 7.35 -15.02
CA GLY A 202 -6.08 7.53 -15.57
C GLY A 202 -6.47 6.31 -16.38
N VAL A 203 -7.51 5.57 -15.97
CA VAL A 203 -7.96 4.36 -16.70
C VAL A 203 -9.41 4.42 -17.17
N LYS A 204 -10.16 5.46 -16.78
CA LYS A 204 -11.60 5.56 -17.04
C LYS A 204 -11.96 6.22 -18.37
N THR A 205 -11.04 6.98 -18.95
CA THR A 205 -11.25 7.70 -20.21
C THR A 205 -10.22 7.27 -21.23
N GLU A 206 -10.54 7.35 -22.52
CA GLU A 206 -9.63 6.94 -23.59
C GLU A 206 -8.32 7.76 -23.55
N GLY A 207 -8.42 9.09 -23.41
CA GLY A 207 -7.26 9.96 -23.28
C GLY A 207 -6.42 9.68 -22.03
N GLY A 208 -7.07 9.41 -20.89
CA GLY A 208 -6.37 9.06 -19.66
C GLY A 208 -5.62 7.73 -19.76
N LEU A 209 -6.27 6.71 -20.33
CA LEU A 209 -5.68 5.39 -20.50
C LEU A 209 -4.53 5.41 -21.52
N ASN A 210 -4.67 6.16 -22.61
CA ASN A 210 -3.59 6.40 -23.58
C ASN A 210 -2.37 7.06 -22.93
N ALA A 211 -2.58 8.12 -22.15
CA ALA A 211 -1.49 8.79 -21.44
C ALA A 211 -0.81 7.84 -20.44
N SER A 212 -1.60 7.06 -19.70
CA SER A 212 -1.12 6.07 -18.74
C SER A 212 -0.33 4.94 -19.42
N ALA A 213 -0.82 4.40 -20.54
CA ALA A 213 -0.13 3.39 -21.34
C ALA A 213 1.20 3.92 -21.89
N SER A 214 1.20 5.16 -22.40
CA SER A 214 2.43 5.82 -22.88
C SER A 214 3.46 6.01 -21.75
N PHE A 215 3.01 6.44 -20.57
CA PHE A 215 3.85 6.56 -19.39
C PHE A 215 4.45 5.20 -19.00
N VAL A 216 3.62 4.17 -18.84
CA VAL A 216 4.06 2.81 -18.45
C VAL A 216 5.07 2.25 -19.44
N ALA A 217 4.81 2.38 -20.75
CA ALA A 217 5.73 1.95 -21.80
C ALA A 217 7.10 2.66 -21.73
N LYS A 218 7.11 3.98 -21.50
CA LYS A 218 8.34 4.79 -21.36
C LYS A 218 9.07 4.51 -20.04
N ALA A 219 8.33 4.22 -18.97
CA ALA A 219 8.84 3.95 -17.62
C ALA A 219 9.33 2.51 -17.43
N ASN A 220 9.31 1.67 -18.47
CA ASN A 220 9.85 0.31 -18.45
C ASN A 220 11.26 0.28 -17.80
N PRO A 221 11.46 -0.50 -16.71
CA PRO A 221 12.71 -0.52 -15.96
C PRO A 221 13.93 -0.82 -16.83
N LEU A 222 13.75 -1.58 -17.91
CA LEU A 222 14.83 -2.08 -18.76
C LEU A 222 15.11 -1.21 -20.00
N ASN A 223 14.35 -0.14 -20.24
CA ASN A 223 14.59 0.77 -21.37
C ASN A 223 15.91 1.55 -21.23
N ARG A 224 16.41 1.74 -20.01
CA ARG A 224 17.63 2.51 -19.74
C ARG A 224 18.77 1.54 -19.45
N ALA A 225 19.73 1.42 -20.37
CA ALA A 225 20.93 0.64 -20.09
C ALA A 225 21.65 1.23 -18.87
N PRO A 226 22.06 0.43 -17.88
CA PRO A 226 22.74 0.95 -16.71
C PRO A 226 24.19 1.19 -17.12
N HIS A 227 24.66 2.43 -17.04
CA HIS A 227 26.08 2.67 -17.06
C HIS A 227 26.65 2.11 -15.74
N LYS A 228 27.22 0.90 -15.81
CA LYS A 228 27.93 0.17 -14.73
C LYS A 228 27.03 -0.42 -13.61
N ARG A 229 26.89 -1.75 -13.63
CA ARG A 229 26.70 -2.73 -12.52
C ARG A 229 25.72 -2.47 -11.35
N LYS A 230 25.01 -1.34 -11.25
CA LYS A 230 24.10 -1.07 -10.13
C LYS A 230 22.65 -1.27 -10.55
N SER A 231 22.02 -2.31 -10.01
CA SER A 231 20.60 -2.63 -10.23
C SER A 231 19.64 -1.74 -9.43
N GLU A 232 20.15 -0.79 -8.65
CA GLU A 232 19.37 0.11 -7.79
C GLU A 232 18.30 0.87 -8.58
N LEU A 233 18.65 1.42 -9.76
CA LEU A 233 17.69 2.14 -10.60
C LEU A 233 16.58 1.21 -11.12
N TYR A 234 16.94 -0.01 -11.54
CA TYR A 234 15.95 -1.00 -11.97
C TYR A 234 15.01 -1.38 -10.83
N HIS A 235 15.56 -1.57 -9.63
CA HIS A 235 14.77 -1.87 -8.45
C HIS A 235 13.84 -0.72 -8.08
N ALA A 236 14.32 0.52 -8.12
CA ALA A 236 13.49 1.70 -7.88
C ALA A 236 12.36 1.82 -8.91
N LEU A 237 12.64 1.62 -10.20
CA LEU A 237 11.62 1.65 -11.26
C LEU A 237 10.60 0.51 -11.11
N CYS A 238 11.04 -0.71 -10.78
CA CYS A 238 10.14 -1.82 -10.50
C CYS A 238 9.22 -1.53 -9.31
N ASN A 239 9.77 -0.98 -8.22
CA ASN A 239 9.00 -0.61 -7.04
C ASN A 239 8.02 0.54 -7.35
N MET A 240 8.46 1.57 -8.07
CA MET A 240 7.60 2.68 -8.51
C MET A 240 6.42 2.15 -9.33
N LEU A 241 6.68 1.35 -10.37
CA LEU A 241 5.64 0.76 -11.20
C LEU A 241 4.71 -0.16 -10.40
N SER A 242 5.26 -0.96 -9.48
CA SER A 242 4.44 -1.83 -8.63
C SER A 242 3.46 -1.02 -7.77
N ASN A 243 3.93 0.07 -7.16
CA ASN A 243 3.08 0.92 -6.31
C ASN A 243 1.97 1.64 -7.08
N ILE A 244 2.22 2.09 -8.30
CA ILE A 244 1.21 2.82 -9.10
C ILE A 244 0.22 1.87 -9.80
N LEU A 245 0.64 0.61 -10.06
CA LEU A 245 -0.22 -0.41 -10.68
C LEU A 245 -1.07 -1.17 -9.66
N ALA A 246 -0.58 -1.36 -8.43
CA ALA A 246 -1.30 -2.09 -7.39
C ALA A 246 -2.73 -1.59 -7.14
N PRO A 247 -3.00 -0.27 -7.04
CA PRO A 247 -4.36 0.22 -6.86
C PRO A 247 -5.33 -0.16 -7.99
N LEU A 248 -4.83 -0.39 -9.22
CA LEU A 248 -5.66 -0.84 -10.34
C LEU A 248 -6.02 -2.32 -10.24
N ALA A 249 -5.07 -3.15 -9.78
CA ALA A 249 -5.30 -4.58 -9.58
C ALA A 249 -6.15 -4.86 -8.32
N ASP A 250 -5.99 -4.05 -7.28
CA ASP A 250 -6.66 -4.24 -5.99
C ASP A 250 -8.05 -3.58 -5.93
N GLY A 251 -8.46 -2.85 -6.98
CA GLY A 251 -9.73 -2.11 -7.07
C GLY A 251 -11.00 -2.98 -6.94
N GLY A 252 -10.90 -4.30 -7.05
CA GLY A 252 -12.03 -5.21 -6.88
C GLY A 252 -12.94 -5.28 -8.11
N ARG A 253 -14.14 -5.86 -7.94
CA ARG A 253 -15.02 -6.25 -9.05
C ARG A 253 -15.38 -5.05 -9.93
N ASN A 254 -15.40 -5.26 -11.25
CA ASN A 254 -15.79 -4.28 -12.27
C ASN A 254 -14.92 -3.02 -12.38
N GLN A 255 -13.76 -2.95 -11.71
CA GLN A 255 -12.81 -1.83 -11.88
C GLN A 255 -11.81 -2.05 -13.02
N TRP A 256 -11.61 -3.30 -13.42
CA TRP A 256 -10.73 -3.70 -14.51
C TRP A 256 -11.32 -4.88 -15.29
N PRO A 257 -11.18 -4.94 -16.63
CA PRO A 257 -10.75 -3.85 -17.50
C PRO A 257 -11.80 -2.74 -17.59
N PRO A 258 -11.41 -1.48 -17.87
CA PRO A 258 -12.36 -0.39 -18.08
C PRO A 258 -13.20 -0.61 -19.35
N SER A 259 -14.49 -0.29 -19.29
CA SER A 259 -15.40 -0.37 -20.43
C SER A 259 -15.31 0.89 -21.32
N GLY A 260 -15.61 0.74 -22.62
CA GLY A 260 -15.71 1.87 -23.55
C GLY A 260 -14.38 2.48 -24.03
N VAL A 261 -13.23 1.85 -23.74
CA VAL A 261 -11.89 2.37 -24.07
C VAL A 261 -11.02 1.36 -24.85
N HIS A 262 -11.65 0.56 -25.73
CA HIS A 262 -11.02 -0.61 -26.39
C HIS A 262 -9.69 -0.30 -27.10
N ASN A 263 -9.59 0.80 -27.84
CA ASN A 263 -8.36 1.15 -28.57
C ASN A 263 -7.20 1.48 -27.61
N ALA A 264 -7.47 2.30 -26.59
CA ALA A 264 -6.48 2.64 -25.56
C ALA A 264 -6.07 1.43 -24.73
N LEU A 265 -7.01 0.50 -24.50
CA LEU A 265 -6.77 -0.75 -23.79
C LEU A 265 -5.83 -1.69 -24.57
N ALA A 266 -5.91 -1.71 -25.90
CA ALA A 266 -4.96 -2.46 -26.74
C ALA A 266 -3.53 -1.95 -26.57
N LEU A 267 -3.32 -0.62 -26.57
CA LEU A 267 -2.01 -0.01 -26.33
C LEU A 267 -1.49 -0.31 -24.91
N TRP A 268 -2.39 -0.30 -23.93
CA TRP A 268 -2.06 -0.70 -22.57
C TRP A 268 -1.57 -2.15 -22.52
N TYR A 269 -2.32 -3.10 -23.11
CA TYR A 269 -1.95 -4.51 -23.13
C TYR A 269 -0.62 -4.76 -23.85
N GLU A 270 -0.35 -4.06 -24.95
CA GLU A 270 0.95 -4.13 -25.63
C GLU A 270 2.09 -3.69 -24.70
N ALA A 271 1.94 -2.52 -24.05
CA ALA A 271 2.94 -1.98 -23.14
C ALA A 271 3.21 -2.93 -21.96
N VAL A 272 2.15 -3.38 -21.28
CA VAL A 272 2.24 -4.23 -20.10
C VAL A 272 2.83 -5.61 -20.45
N GLY A 273 2.40 -6.19 -21.58
CA GLY A 273 2.88 -7.47 -22.08
C GLY A 273 4.36 -7.44 -22.45
N ARG A 274 4.80 -6.39 -23.16
CA ARG A 274 6.22 -6.19 -23.50
C ARG A 274 7.09 -6.11 -22.25
N ILE A 275 6.72 -5.28 -21.28
CA ILE A 275 7.50 -5.11 -20.04
C ILE A 275 7.57 -6.44 -19.29
N ARG A 276 6.45 -7.14 -19.16
CA ARG A 276 6.37 -8.43 -18.45
C ARG A 276 7.36 -9.44 -19.04
N MET A 277 7.36 -9.61 -20.36
CA MET A 277 8.24 -10.57 -21.04
C MET A 277 9.72 -10.22 -20.85
N GLN A 278 10.08 -8.94 -20.91
CA GLN A 278 11.46 -8.51 -20.69
C GLN A 278 11.92 -8.71 -19.24
N LEU A 279 11.04 -8.45 -18.26
CA LEU A 279 11.35 -8.65 -16.84
C LEU A 279 11.53 -10.13 -16.48
N ILE A 280 10.69 -11.03 -17.03
CA ILE A 280 10.86 -12.47 -16.84
C ILE A 280 12.25 -12.90 -17.33
N HIS A 281 12.61 -12.55 -18.57
CA HIS A 281 13.92 -12.86 -19.14
C HIS A 281 15.08 -12.26 -18.34
N TRP A 282 14.92 -11.05 -17.81
CA TRP A 282 15.93 -10.40 -16.98
C TRP A 282 16.16 -11.15 -15.67
N MET A 283 15.10 -11.61 -15.01
CA MET A 283 15.19 -12.39 -13.76
C MET A 283 15.71 -13.81 -13.98
N ASP A 284 15.37 -14.45 -15.11
CA ASP A 284 15.90 -15.77 -15.48
C ASP A 284 17.43 -15.73 -15.63
N LYS A 285 17.96 -14.64 -16.18
CA LYS A 285 19.41 -14.42 -16.27
C LYS A 285 20.05 -14.02 -14.94
N GLN A 286 19.30 -13.35 -14.05
CA GLN A 286 19.83 -12.75 -12.83
C GLN A 286 18.84 -12.90 -11.66
N SER A 287 18.93 -14.03 -10.97
CA SER A 287 18.03 -14.41 -9.88
C SER A 287 18.01 -13.43 -8.69
N LYS A 288 19.07 -12.66 -8.48
CA LYS A 288 19.14 -11.59 -7.46
C LYS A 288 18.06 -10.51 -7.61
N HIS A 289 17.35 -10.47 -8.74
CA HIS A 289 16.31 -9.49 -9.01
C HIS A 289 14.90 -10.00 -8.74
N ILE A 290 14.73 -11.30 -8.46
CA ILE A 290 13.42 -11.94 -8.27
C ILE A 290 12.59 -11.21 -7.21
N ALA A 291 13.18 -10.91 -6.05
CA ALA A 291 12.48 -10.25 -4.94
C ALA A 291 11.79 -8.92 -5.33
N VAL A 292 12.32 -8.20 -6.32
CA VAL A 292 11.82 -6.88 -6.75
C VAL A 292 11.07 -6.95 -8.08
N GLY A 293 11.49 -7.81 -9.01
CA GLY A 293 10.87 -7.91 -10.33
C GLY A 293 9.57 -8.73 -10.34
N TYR A 294 9.45 -9.74 -9.48
CA TYR A 294 8.30 -10.65 -9.49
C TYR A 294 6.98 -10.02 -9.03
N PRO A 295 6.96 -9.10 -8.03
CA PRO A 295 5.77 -8.29 -7.72
C PRO A 295 5.25 -7.51 -8.94
N LEU A 296 6.17 -6.89 -9.70
CA LEU A 296 5.80 -6.16 -10.91
C LEU A 296 5.29 -7.11 -12.00
N VAL A 297 5.99 -8.22 -12.29
CA VAL A 297 5.53 -9.23 -13.26
C VAL A 297 4.12 -9.74 -12.93
N THR A 298 3.82 -9.92 -11.65
CA THR A 298 2.51 -10.34 -11.17
C THR A 298 1.42 -9.29 -11.47
N LEU A 299 1.70 -8.02 -11.20
CA LEU A 299 0.80 -6.91 -11.53
C LEU A 299 0.58 -6.76 -13.04
N LEU A 300 1.65 -6.89 -13.83
CA LEU A 300 1.59 -6.80 -15.29
C LEU A 300 0.80 -7.97 -15.89
N LEU A 301 0.83 -9.16 -15.27
CA LEU A 301 -0.02 -10.28 -15.65
C LEU A 301 -1.49 -9.95 -15.38
N CYS A 302 -1.82 -9.51 -14.16
CA CYS A 302 -3.19 -9.17 -13.77
C CYS A 302 -3.77 -8.07 -14.67
N LEU A 303 -3.03 -6.99 -14.90
CA LEU A 303 -3.48 -5.85 -15.71
C LEU A 303 -3.27 -6.06 -17.21
N GLY A 304 -2.96 -7.30 -17.64
CA GLY A 304 -2.72 -7.67 -19.02
C GLY A 304 -3.98 -8.07 -19.79
N ASP A 305 -3.76 -8.50 -21.03
CA ASP A 305 -4.82 -9.03 -21.87
C ASP A 305 -5.45 -10.28 -21.22
N PRO A 306 -6.80 -10.41 -21.18
CA PRO A 306 -7.47 -11.53 -20.53
C PRO A 306 -7.06 -12.91 -21.06
N GLN A 307 -6.82 -13.07 -22.36
CA GLN A 307 -6.40 -14.35 -22.94
C GLN A 307 -4.97 -14.69 -22.51
N ILE A 308 -4.09 -13.69 -22.49
CA ILE A 308 -2.74 -13.84 -21.96
C ILE A 308 -2.78 -14.21 -20.47
N PHE A 309 -3.64 -13.56 -19.68
CA PHE A 309 -3.82 -13.89 -18.26
C PHE A 309 -4.20 -15.37 -18.08
N HIS A 310 -5.26 -15.84 -18.76
CA HIS A 310 -5.73 -17.21 -18.63
C HIS A 310 -4.72 -18.27 -19.08
N SER A 311 -3.99 -18.00 -20.17
CA SER A 311 -2.95 -18.92 -20.68
C SER A 311 -1.69 -18.97 -19.79
N ASN A 312 -1.40 -17.88 -19.08
CA ASN A 312 -0.19 -17.77 -18.26
C ASN A 312 -0.45 -17.93 -16.75
N LEU A 313 -1.70 -18.10 -16.32
CA LEU A 313 -2.05 -18.25 -14.90
C LEU A 313 -1.37 -19.49 -14.28
N SER A 314 -1.54 -20.69 -14.88
CA SER A 314 -0.96 -21.92 -14.30
C SER A 314 0.58 -21.85 -14.18
N PRO A 315 1.33 -21.52 -15.25
CA PRO A 315 2.80 -21.41 -15.14
C PRO A 315 3.25 -20.37 -14.11
N HIS A 316 2.53 -19.26 -13.98
CA HIS A 316 2.84 -18.22 -12.99
C HIS A 316 2.64 -18.74 -11.56
N MET A 317 1.55 -19.47 -11.31
CA MET A 317 1.26 -20.07 -10.01
C MET A 317 2.28 -21.13 -9.61
N GLU A 318 2.67 -22.01 -10.55
CA GLU A 318 3.70 -23.03 -10.32
C GLU A 318 5.03 -22.40 -9.90
N GLN A 319 5.44 -21.31 -10.57
CA GLN A 319 6.64 -20.58 -10.22
C GLN A 319 6.51 -19.90 -8.85
N LEU A 320 5.34 -19.32 -8.52
CA LEU A 320 5.10 -18.77 -7.19
C LEU A 320 5.15 -19.85 -6.09
N TYR A 321 4.63 -21.06 -6.33
CA TYR A 321 4.76 -22.17 -5.39
C TYR A 321 6.20 -22.61 -5.18
N LYS A 322 7.04 -22.55 -6.23
CA LYS A 322 8.49 -22.78 -6.10
C LYS A 322 9.14 -21.70 -5.23
N LEU A 323 8.81 -20.43 -5.47
CA LEU A 323 9.34 -19.29 -4.69
C LEU A 323 8.84 -19.29 -3.23
N LEU A 324 7.63 -19.77 -2.98
CA LEU A 324 7.07 -19.93 -1.63
C LEU A 324 7.92 -20.90 -0.78
N LYS A 325 8.49 -21.93 -1.40
CA LYS A 325 9.37 -22.89 -0.71
C LYS A 325 10.72 -22.27 -0.35
N ASP A 326 11.19 -21.27 -1.10
CA ASP A 326 12.44 -20.55 -0.82
C ASP A 326 12.26 -19.55 0.34
N LYS A 327 13.09 -19.68 1.38
CA LYS A 327 13.05 -18.80 2.56
C LYS A 327 13.24 -17.32 2.22
N ASN A 328 14.06 -17.00 1.23
CA ASN A 328 14.37 -15.62 0.86
C ASN A 328 13.25 -14.94 0.07
N HIS A 329 12.42 -15.73 -0.60
CA HIS A 329 11.35 -15.24 -1.48
C HIS A 329 9.94 -15.50 -0.92
N ARG A 330 9.83 -16.24 0.19
CA ARG A 330 8.55 -16.74 0.74
C ARG A 330 7.49 -15.66 0.93
N PHE A 331 7.83 -14.57 1.62
CA PHE A 331 6.86 -13.50 1.89
C PHE A 331 6.43 -12.79 0.60
N MET A 332 7.38 -12.50 -0.30
CA MET A 332 7.08 -11.93 -1.61
C MET A 332 6.16 -12.85 -2.43
N ALA A 333 6.42 -14.17 -2.42
CA ALA A 333 5.60 -15.15 -3.11
C ALA A 333 4.18 -15.23 -2.52
N LEU A 334 4.03 -15.16 -1.19
CA LEU A 334 2.71 -15.07 -0.55
C LEU A 334 1.95 -13.83 -0.99
N ASP A 335 2.59 -12.65 -1.01
CA ASP A 335 1.94 -11.42 -1.46
C ASP A 335 1.50 -11.49 -2.92
N CYS A 336 2.37 -12.01 -3.79
CA CYS A 336 2.04 -12.20 -5.20
C CYS A 336 0.92 -13.23 -5.41
N LEU A 337 0.95 -14.37 -4.71
CA LEU A 337 -0.11 -15.38 -4.77
C LEU A 337 -1.47 -14.79 -4.34
N HIS A 338 -1.49 -14.04 -3.25
CA HIS A 338 -2.72 -13.42 -2.75
C HIS A 338 -3.28 -12.42 -3.77
N ARG A 339 -2.40 -11.60 -4.35
CA ARG A 339 -2.78 -10.60 -5.35
C ARG A 339 -3.39 -11.25 -6.61
N VAL A 340 -2.76 -12.29 -7.17
CA VAL A 340 -3.31 -12.99 -8.34
C VAL A 340 -4.63 -13.66 -8.00
N LEU A 341 -4.72 -14.30 -6.84
CA LEU A 341 -5.96 -14.93 -6.38
C LEU A 341 -7.10 -13.92 -6.29
N ARG A 342 -6.88 -12.81 -5.57
CA ARG A 342 -7.86 -11.73 -5.41
C ARG A 342 -8.28 -11.15 -6.76
N PHE A 343 -7.32 -10.93 -7.65
CA PHE A 343 -7.59 -10.43 -9.00
C PHE A 343 -8.41 -11.42 -9.83
N TYR A 344 -8.03 -12.69 -9.85
CA TYR A 344 -8.77 -13.76 -10.53
C TYR A 344 -10.22 -13.83 -10.03
N LEU A 345 -10.42 -13.85 -8.71
CA LEU A 345 -11.74 -13.96 -8.11
C LEU A 345 -12.62 -12.74 -8.38
N SER A 346 -12.03 -11.54 -8.42
CA SER A 346 -12.79 -10.30 -8.62
C SER A 346 -13.07 -9.95 -10.08
N VAL A 347 -12.17 -10.33 -11.00
CA VAL A 347 -12.25 -9.93 -12.43
C VAL A 347 -12.67 -11.10 -13.32
N HIS A 348 -12.10 -12.28 -13.11
CA HIS A 348 -12.22 -13.38 -14.07
C HIS A 348 -13.23 -14.46 -13.64
N ALA A 349 -13.38 -14.73 -12.35
CA ALA A 349 -14.13 -15.89 -11.85
C ALA A 349 -15.59 -15.92 -12.33
N ALA A 350 -16.27 -14.77 -12.43
CA ALA A 350 -17.67 -14.70 -12.88
C ALA A 350 -17.89 -15.24 -14.31
N SER A 351 -16.83 -15.28 -15.14
CA SER A 351 -16.86 -15.80 -16.51
C SER A 351 -16.39 -17.25 -16.65
N GLN A 352 -16.00 -17.90 -15.54
CA GLN A 352 -15.40 -19.23 -15.54
C GLN A 352 -16.37 -20.29 -15.03
N PRO A 353 -16.24 -21.55 -15.48
CA PRO A 353 -17.05 -22.64 -14.95
C PRO A 353 -16.70 -22.89 -13.47
N PRO A 354 -17.68 -23.21 -12.60
CA PRO A 354 -17.48 -23.38 -11.16
C PRO A 354 -16.35 -24.35 -10.79
N ASN A 355 -16.22 -25.48 -11.50
CA ASN A 355 -15.17 -26.47 -11.25
C ASN A 355 -13.77 -25.87 -11.42
N ARG A 356 -13.57 -25.00 -12.41
CA ARG A 356 -12.27 -24.37 -12.65
C ARG A 356 -11.90 -23.38 -11.54
N ILE A 357 -12.89 -22.66 -11.02
CA ILE A 357 -12.71 -21.79 -9.85
C ILE A 357 -12.33 -22.65 -8.64
N TRP A 358 -13.02 -23.76 -8.44
CA TRP A 358 -12.75 -24.70 -7.35
C TRP A 358 -11.34 -25.27 -7.44
N ASP A 359 -10.92 -25.79 -8.60
CA ASP A 359 -9.57 -26.35 -8.81
C ASP A 359 -8.48 -25.31 -8.50
N TYR A 360 -8.71 -24.05 -8.90
CA TYR A 360 -7.78 -22.97 -8.62
C TYR A 360 -7.70 -22.66 -7.12
N LEU A 361 -8.85 -22.58 -6.44
CA LEU A 361 -8.91 -22.37 -5.00
C LEU A 361 -8.23 -23.52 -4.24
N ASP A 362 -8.54 -24.77 -4.59
CA ASP A 362 -7.99 -25.97 -3.97
C ASP A 362 -6.48 -26.07 -4.15
N SER A 363 -5.97 -25.74 -5.33
CA SER A 363 -4.53 -25.64 -5.60
C SER A 363 -3.83 -24.68 -4.63
N VAL A 364 -4.39 -23.47 -4.47
CA VAL A 364 -3.81 -22.45 -3.59
C VAL A 364 -3.91 -22.87 -2.13
N THR A 365 -5.10 -23.26 -1.65
CA THR A 365 -5.29 -23.63 -0.24
C THR A 365 -4.44 -24.84 0.15
N SER A 366 -4.32 -25.84 -0.72
CA SER A 366 -3.48 -27.01 -0.50
C SER A 366 -2.01 -26.63 -0.29
N GLN A 367 -1.46 -25.71 -1.10
CA GLN A 367 -0.08 -25.24 -0.94
C GLN A 367 0.11 -24.45 0.35
N LEU A 368 -0.83 -23.58 0.70
CA LEU A 368 -0.79 -22.78 1.94
C LEU A 368 -0.87 -23.68 3.18
N LEU A 369 -1.83 -24.61 3.23
CA LEU A 369 -1.98 -25.55 4.33
C LEU A 369 -0.76 -26.46 4.46
N ALA A 370 -0.16 -26.91 3.34
CA ALA A 370 1.08 -27.67 3.38
C ALA A 370 2.24 -26.85 3.96
N ALA A 371 2.33 -25.56 3.62
CA ALA A 371 3.37 -24.67 4.16
C ALA A 371 3.20 -24.44 5.68
N VAL A 372 1.96 -24.29 6.15
CA VAL A 372 1.60 -24.18 7.58
C VAL A 372 1.91 -25.48 8.32
N ARG A 373 1.46 -26.64 7.80
CA ARG A 373 1.69 -27.97 8.42
C ARG A 373 3.19 -28.29 8.55
N LYS A 374 4.01 -27.83 7.59
CA LYS A 374 5.47 -27.99 7.62
C LYS A 374 6.19 -27.00 8.55
N GLY A 375 5.49 -26.05 9.17
CA GLY A 375 6.09 -25.03 10.04
C GLY A 375 7.00 -24.06 9.28
N THR A 376 6.77 -23.84 7.99
CA THR A 376 7.63 -22.96 7.16
C THR A 376 7.25 -21.47 7.26
N LEU A 377 6.09 -21.18 7.85
CA LEU A 377 5.51 -19.85 7.97
C LEU A 377 5.47 -19.41 9.42
N THR A 378 6.55 -18.80 9.91
CA THR A 378 6.77 -18.54 11.35
C THR A 378 6.71 -17.07 11.74
N GLN A 379 6.52 -16.16 10.77
CA GLN A 379 6.52 -14.71 11.02
C GLN A 379 5.09 -14.17 11.08
N ASP A 380 4.81 -13.24 12.00
CA ASP A 380 3.49 -12.62 12.15
C ASP A 380 2.96 -12.03 10.84
N VAL A 381 3.80 -11.34 10.06
CA VAL A 381 3.42 -10.79 8.75
C VAL A 381 2.99 -11.85 7.74
N GLN A 382 3.50 -13.09 7.85
CA GLN A 382 3.08 -14.21 7.01
C GLN A 382 1.74 -14.77 7.48
N HIS A 383 1.52 -14.82 8.80
CA HIS A 383 0.24 -15.21 9.40
C HIS A 383 -0.85 -14.20 9.06
N ASP A 384 -0.56 -12.90 9.13
CA ASP A 384 -1.45 -11.82 8.70
C ASP A 384 -1.87 -12.03 7.25
N LYS A 385 -0.91 -12.39 6.39
CA LYS A 385 -1.20 -12.67 4.98
C LYS A 385 -2.11 -13.89 4.79
N LEU A 386 -1.93 -14.96 5.57
CA LEU A 386 -2.82 -16.12 5.52
C LEU A 386 -4.24 -15.79 5.99
N VAL A 387 -4.39 -14.87 6.94
CA VAL A 387 -5.70 -14.34 7.34
C VAL A 387 -6.35 -13.59 6.17
N GLU A 388 -5.60 -12.73 5.46
CA GLU A 388 -6.11 -12.04 4.26
C GLU A 388 -6.56 -13.03 3.16
N PHE A 389 -5.83 -14.14 2.95
CA PHE A 389 -6.25 -15.20 2.03
C PHE A 389 -7.61 -15.79 2.44
N CYS A 390 -7.77 -16.14 3.72
CA CYS A 390 -9.02 -16.71 4.22
C CYS A 390 -10.19 -15.76 4.00
N VAL A 391 -10.02 -14.48 4.34
CA VAL A 391 -11.05 -13.44 4.18
C VAL A 391 -11.37 -13.25 2.70
N THR A 392 -10.37 -13.14 1.82
CA THR A 392 -10.58 -12.95 0.38
C THR A 392 -11.33 -14.13 -0.26
N ILE A 393 -10.99 -15.36 0.12
CA ILE A 393 -11.72 -16.55 -0.37
C ILE A 393 -13.13 -16.56 0.19
N ALA A 394 -13.32 -16.24 1.47
CA ALA A 394 -14.62 -16.20 2.12
C ALA A 394 -15.57 -15.15 1.51
N GLU A 395 -15.06 -13.99 1.11
CA GLU A 395 -15.82 -12.94 0.40
C GLU A 395 -16.39 -13.43 -0.96
N HIS A 396 -15.78 -14.46 -1.56
CA HIS A 396 -16.17 -15.00 -2.86
C HIS A 396 -16.90 -16.34 -2.77
N ASN A 397 -16.47 -17.22 -1.86
CA ASN A 397 -17.05 -18.53 -1.62
C ASN A 397 -16.80 -18.95 -0.16
N LEU A 398 -17.73 -18.55 0.72
CA LEU A 398 -17.64 -18.81 2.15
C LEU A 398 -17.71 -20.30 2.49
N ASP A 399 -18.54 -21.08 1.78
CA ASP A 399 -18.63 -22.53 1.98
C ASP A 399 -17.27 -23.21 1.75
N PHE A 400 -16.62 -22.88 0.62
CA PHE A 400 -15.29 -23.38 0.32
C PHE A 400 -14.26 -22.97 1.38
N ALA A 401 -14.24 -21.67 1.76
CA ALA A 401 -13.31 -21.17 2.77
C ALA A 401 -13.48 -21.91 4.11
N MET A 402 -14.72 -22.14 4.54
CA MET A 402 -15.03 -22.83 5.79
C MET A 402 -14.55 -24.29 5.77
N ASN A 403 -14.88 -25.04 4.72
CA ASN A 403 -14.50 -26.46 4.62
C ASN A 403 -13.00 -26.67 4.39
N HIS A 404 -12.43 -25.97 3.41
CA HIS A 404 -11.13 -26.28 2.85
C HIS A 404 -9.99 -25.42 3.40
N MET A 405 -10.29 -24.47 4.29
CA MET A 405 -9.26 -23.60 4.88
C MET A 405 -9.47 -23.38 6.38
N ILE A 406 -10.58 -22.79 6.81
CA ILE A 406 -10.81 -22.42 8.22
C ILE A 406 -10.86 -23.66 9.12
N LEU A 407 -11.72 -24.63 8.82
CA LEU A 407 -11.83 -25.83 9.64
C LEU A 407 -10.54 -26.67 9.61
N GLU A 408 -9.84 -26.71 8.48
CA GLU A 408 -8.55 -27.39 8.35
C GLU A 408 -7.45 -26.76 9.22
N LEU A 409 -7.46 -25.43 9.37
CA LEU A 409 -6.56 -24.71 10.27
C LEU A 409 -6.91 -24.96 11.75
N LEU A 410 -8.20 -24.98 12.09
CA LEU A 410 -8.67 -25.19 13.46
C LEU A 410 -8.48 -26.63 13.95
N LYS A 411 -8.56 -27.62 13.06
CA LYS A 411 -8.48 -29.06 13.39
C LYS A 411 -7.06 -29.62 13.52
N GLN A 412 -6.00 -28.86 13.23
CA GLN A 412 -4.65 -29.43 13.24
C GLN A 412 -4.28 -30.01 14.62
N ASP A 413 -3.83 -31.27 14.64
CA ASP A 413 -3.63 -32.05 15.87
C ASP A 413 -2.51 -31.52 16.78
N SER A 414 -1.58 -30.71 16.25
CA SER A 414 -0.51 -30.09 17.02
C SER A 414 -1.06 -29.07 18.05
N SER A 415 -0.69 -29.25 19.32
CA SER A 415 -1.10 -28.40 20.45
C SER A 415 -0.05 -27.35 20.82
N PRO A 416 -0.47 -26.15 21.23
CA PRO A 416 -1.16 -25.17 20.37
C PRO A 416 -0.27 -24.80 19.17
N SER A 417 -0.83 -24.85 17.97
CA SER A 417 -0.11 -24.53 16.73
C SER A 417 -0.49 -23.15 16.18
N GLU A 418 0.45 -22.49 15.50
CA GLU A 418 0.24 -21.22 14.80
C GLU A 418 -0.97 -21.29 13.84
N ALA A 419 -1.24 -22.46 13.27
CA ALA A 419 -2.41 -22.73 12.42
C ALA A 419 -3.75 -22.40 13.11
N LYS A 420 -3.92 -22.79 14.37
CA LYS A 420 -5.14 -22.51 15.14
C LYS A 420 -5.30 -21.00 15.37
N VAL A 421 -4.21 -20.29 15.62
CA VAL A 421 -4.22 -18.82 15.79
C VAL A 421 -4.66 -18.15 14.48
N ILE A 422 -4.08 -18.56 13.36
CA ILE A 422 -4.46 -18.05 12.03
C ILE A 422 -5.93 -18.32 11.74
N GLY A 423 -6.39 -19.55 11.95
CA GLY A 423 -7.79 -19.94 11.72
C GLY A 423 -8.79 -19.15 12.56
N LEU A 424 -8.48 -18.91 13.84
CA LEU A 424 -9.33 -18.11 14.72
C LEU A 424 -9.35 -16.63 14.35
N ARG A 425 -8.20 -16.07 13.93
CA ARG A 425 -8.12 -14.68 13.43
C ARG A 425 -8.95 -14.50 12.17
N ALA A 426 -8.79 -15.41 11.21
CA ALA A 426 -9.57 -15.39 9.98
C ALA A 426 -11.07 -15.53 10.24
N LEU A 427 -11.46 -16.46 11.12
CA LEU A 427 -12.85 -16.61 11.51
C LEU A 427 -13.41 -15.32 12.12
N LEU A 428 -12.67 -14.67 13.03
CA LEU A 428 -13.07 -13.40 13.63
C LEU A 428 -13.24 -12.30 12.57
N ASP A 429 -12.28 -12.15 11.65
CA ASP A 429 -12.34 -11.11 10.61
C ASP A 429 -13.52 -11.33 9.64
N ILE A 430 -13.82 -12.59 9.31
CA ILE A 430 -15.00 -12.94 8.49
C ILE A 430 -16.30 -12.60 9.23
N VAL A 431 -16.37 -13.00 10.50
CA VAL A 431 -17.58 -12.91 11.33
C VAL A 431 -17.89 -11.47 11.78
N MET A 432 -16.86 -10.63 11.88
CA MET A 432 -16.94 -9.22 12.25
C MET A 432 -16.85 -8.30 11.02
N SER A 433 -17.00 -8.84 9.81
CA SER A 433 -16.84 -8.07 8.58
C SER A 433 -17.87 -6.94 8.49
N PRO A 434 -17.44 -5.66 8.36
CA PRO A 434 -18.34 -4.51 8.31
C PRO A 434 -19.18 -4.46 7.03
N SER A 435 -18.86 -5.28 6.01
CA SER A 435 -19.60 -5.35 4.75
C SER A 435 -20.79 -6.32 4.80
N SER A 436 -20.93 -7.11 5.87
CA SER A 436 -22.04 -8.03 6.05
C SER A 436 -23.21 -7.36 6.79
N PRO A 437 -24.47 -7.60 6.37
CA PRO A 437 -25.64 -7.14 7.13
C PRO A 437 -25.87 -7.95 8.41
N TYR A 438 -25.19 -9.09 8.57
CA TYR A 438 -25.25 -9.95 9.75
C TYR A 438 -24.01 -9.75 10.61
N VAL A 439 -24.20 -9.77 11.93
CA VAL A 439 -23.13 -9.67 12.93
C VAL A 439 -22.92 -11.03 13.58
N GLY A 440 -21.68 -11.44 13.80
CA GLY A 440 -21.43 -12.70 14.49
C GLY A 440 -21.73 -13.92 13.61
N LEU A 441 -21.91 -15.08 14.25
CA LEU A 441 -22.18 -16.34 13.55
C LEU A 441 -23.50 -16.36 12.75
N GLU A 442 -24.30 -15.29 12.81
CA GLU A 442 -25.49 -15.11 11.99
C GLU A 442 -25.18 -14.98 10.49
N ILE A 443 -23.95 -14.56 10.13
CA ILE A 443 -23.47 -14.58 8.73
C ILE A 443 -23.67 -15.96 8.09
N PHE A 444 -23.46 -17.03 8.86
CA PHE A 444 -23.59 -18.39 8.36
C PHE A 444 -25.04 -18.79 8.11
N LYS A 445 -26.00 -18.25 8.87
CA LYS A 445 -27.43 -18.46 8.61
C LYS A 445 -27.88 -17.68 7.38
N GLY A 446 -27.37 -16.46 7.21
CA GLY A 446 -27.69 -15.58 6.09
C GLY A 446 -27.21 -16.09 4.72
N GLN A 447 -26.22 -16.99 4.68
CA GLN A 447 -25.68 -17.61 3.46
C GLN A 447 -26.02 -19.10 3.31
N ASP A 448 -27.01 -19.62 4.06
CA ASP A 448 -27.45 -21.03 4.04
C ASP A 448 -26.34 -22.06 4.38
N ILE A 449 -25.39 -21.66 5.21
CA ILE A 449 -24.26 -22.50 5.66
C ILE A 449 -24.22 -22.65 7.19
N GLY A 450 -25.39 -22.53 7.84
CA GLY A 450 -25.52 -22.62 9.31
C GLY A 450 -25.02 -23.94 9.91
N HIS A 451 -24.89 -24.98 9.08
CA HIS A 451 -24.34 -26.27 9.47
C HIS A 451 -22.86 -26.23 9.90
N TYR A 452 -22.12 -25.15 9.62
CA TYR A 452 -20.76 -24.94 10.14
C TYR A 452 -20.71 -24.50 11.61
N ILE A 453 -21.76 -23.83 12.11
CA ILE A 453 -21.80 -23.32 13.49
C ILE A 453 -21.42 -24.41 14.53
N PRO A 454 -22.04 -25.61 14.52
CA PRO A 454 -21.66 -26.65 15.48
C PRO A 454 -20.21 -27.15 15.29
N LYS A 455 -19.72 -27.22 14.04
CA LYS A 455 -18.34 -27.64 13.75
C LYS A 455 -17.32 -26.63 14.30
N VAL A 456 -17.59 -25.34 14.12
CA VAL A 456 -16.77 -24.23 14.63
C VAL A 456 -16.75 -24.24 16.15
N ARG A 457 -17.93 -24.35 16.79
CA ARG A 457 -18.04 -24.42 18.25
C ARG A 457 -17.24 -25.59 18.82
N ALA A 458 -17.39 -26.79 18.25
CA ALA A 458 -16.65 -27.97 18.68
C ALA A 458 -15.13 -27.79 18.53
N ALA A 459 -14.67 -27.15 17.46
CA ALA A 459 -13.25 -26.86 17.26
C ALA A 459 -12.72 -25.86 18.30
N ILE A 460 -13.45 -24.78 18.58
CA ILE A 460 -13.10 -23.78 19.61
C ILE A 460 -13.02 -24.43 20.99
N GLU A 461 -14.02 -25.24 21.36
CA GLU A 461 -14.02 -25.97 22.63
C GLU A 461 -12.84 -26.95 22.76
N SER A 462 -12.47 -27.62 21.67
CA SER A 462 -11.31 -28.51 21.64
C SER A 462 -10.00 -27.74 21.86
N ILE A 463 -9.87 -26.58 21.21
CA ILE A 463 -8.71 -25.68 21.38
C ILE A 463 -8.63 -25.20 22.83
N LEU A 464 -9.73 -24.73 23.41
CA LEU A 464 -9.77 -24.30 24.82
C LEU A 464 -9.36 -25.41 25.79
N ARG A 465 -9.88 -26.63 25.59
CA ARG A 465 -9.51 -27.81 26.40
C ARG A 465 -8.02 -28.13 26.28
N SER A 466 -7.46 -28.05 25.07
CA SER A 466 -6.02 -28.26 24.83
C SER A 466 -5.17 -27.19 25.51
N CYS A 467 -5.52 -25.91 25.37
CA CYS A 467 -4.84 -24.80 26.04
C CYS A 467 -4.88 -24.94 27.56
N HIS A 468 -6.02 -25.32 28.13
CA HIS A 468 -6.14 -25.56 29.56
C HIS A 468 -5.22 -26.69 30.04
N ARG A 469 -5.18 -27.82 29.32
CA ARG A 469 -4.25 -28.94 29.64
C ARG A 469 -2.78 -28.50 29.60
N VAL A 470 -2.36 -27.79 28.55
CA VAL A 470 -0.98 -27.29 28.40
C VAL A 470 -0.63 -26.33 29.53
N TYR A 471 -1.55 -25.42 29.89
CA TYR A 471 -1.37 -24.49 30.99
C TYR A 471 -1.26 -25.21 32.35
N SER A 472 -2.17 -26.15 32.63
CA SER A 472 -2.12 -26.98 33.84
C SER A 472 -0.83 -27.79 33.94
N GLN A 473 -0.32 -28.31 32.83
CA GLN A 473 0.94 -29.05 32.80
C GLN A 473 2.16 -28.13 32.98
N ALA A 474 2.14 -26.93 32.40
CA ALA A 474 3.19 -25.93 32.58
C ALA A 474 3.26 -25.43 34.03
N LEU A 475 2.11 -25.25 34.69
CA LEU A 475 2.03 -24.93 36.13
C LEU A 475 2.74 -25.97 37.01
N LEU A 476 2.74 -27.24 36.60
CA LEU A 476 3.34 -28.35 37.36
C LEU A 476 4.83 -28.56 37.06
N THR A 477 5.32 -28.14 35.89
CA THR A 477 6.64 -28.56 35.37
C THR A 477 7.60 -27.41 35.03
N SER A 478 7.13 -26.16 34.99
CA SER A 478 7.90 -25.02 34.46
C SER A 478 8.12 -23.90 35.49
N SER A 479 9.19 -23.11 35.34
CA SER A 479 9.44 -21.93 36.18
C SER A 479 8.40 -20.83 35.95
N LYS A 480 8.16 -19.97 36.97
CA LYS A 480 7.17 -18.86 36.91
C LYS A 480 7.33 -17.96 35.67
N THR A 481 8.56 -17.76 35.20
CA THR A 481 8.89 -16.92 34.03
C THR A 481 8.45 -17.55 32.70
N THR A 482 8.49 -18.88 32.60
CA THR A 482 8.04 -19.64 31.42
C THR A 482 6.51 -19.75 31.35
N ILE A 483 5.86 -19.88 32.51
CA ILE A 483 4.39 -19.87 32.65
C ILE A 483 3.81 -18.54 32.18
N GLY A 484 4.46 -17.41 32.49
CA GLY A 484 4.02 -16.07 32.07
C GLY A 484 4.00 -15.85 30.55
N LYS A 485 5.00 -16.38 29.81
CA LYS A 485 5.05 -16.28 28.34
C LYS A 485 3.97 -17.12 27.65
N ILE A 486 3.76 -18.35 28.11
CA ILE A 486 2.72 -19.25 27.58
C ILE A 486 1.31 -18.70 27.83
N PHE A 487 1.08 -18.12 29.02
CA PHE A 487 -0.19 -17.54 29.40
C PHE A 487 -0.54 -16.28 28.58
N PHE A 488 0.41 -15.38 28.39
CA PHE A 488 0.15 -14.09 27.71
C PHE A 488 -0.01 -14.25 26.18
N GLN A 489 0.79 -15.12 25.56
CA GLN A 489 0.88 -15.19 24.10
C GLN A 489 -0.23 -16.04 23.46
N VAL A 490 -0.74 -17.04 24.19
CA VAL A 490 -1.75 -17.98 23.67
C VAL A 490 -3.09 -17.81 24.39
N TYR A 491 -3.11 -17.64 25.71
CA TYR A 491 -4.37 -17.75 26.46
C TYR A 491 -5.21 -16.47 26.43
N GLU A 492 -4.65 -15.30 26.76
CA GLU A 492 -5.37 -14.02 26.74
C GLU A 492 -5.81 -13.63 25.31
N GLY A 493 -4.93 -13.79 24.32
CA GLY A 493 -5.22 -13.50 22.92
C GLY A 493 -6.28 -14.41 22.30
N LEU A 494 -6.26 -15.72 22.58
CA LEU A 494 -7.34 -16.61 22.15
C LEU A 494 -8.63 -16.37 22.95
N ARG A 495 -8.56 -16.18 24.27
CA ARG A 495 -9.73 -16.00 25.12
C ARG A 495 -10.50 -14.73 24.79
N ALA A 496 -9.81 -13.60 24.58
CA ALA A 496 -10.46 -12.35 24.16
C ALA A 496 -11.18 -12.52 22.82
N ARG A 497 -10.55 -13.20 21.85
CA ARG A 497 -11.13 -13.46 20.52
C ARG A 497 -12.28 -14.46 20.55
N ILE A 498 -12.19 -15.49 21.39
CA ILE A 498 -13.29 -16.45 21.62
C ILE A 498 -14.44 -15.80 22.38
N THR A 499 -14.19 -14.79 23.20
CA THR A 499 -15.26 -14.03 23.88
C THR A 499 -15.98 -13.09 22.91
N LEU A 500 -15.30 -12.68 21.82
CA LEU A 500 -15.88 -11.86 20.75
C LEU A 500 -16.68 -12.68 19.71
N LEU A 501 -16.33 -13.97 19.53
CA LEU A 501 -17.03 -14.94 18.67
C LEU A 501 -18.21 -15.59 19.40
#